data_AF-U4KFZ1-F1
#
_entry.id   AF-U4KFZ1-F1
#
_cell.length_a   1.000
_cell.length_b   1.000
_cell.length_c   1.000
_cell.angle_alpha   90.00
_cell.angle_beta   90.00
_cell.angle_gamma   90.00
#
_symmetry.space_group_name_H-M   'P 1'
#
loop_
_entity.id
_entity.type
_entity.pdbx_description
1 polymer ?
#
loop_
_entity_poly.entity_id
_entity_poly.type
_entity_poly.pdbx_seq_one_letter_code
_entity_poly.pdbx_strand_id
1 'polypeptide(L)'
;MRTNIFIRIRPILFAIFAFAISHNLFFIMLPIRLKDGGFNSSDIGLAMSMFAAGAICAGLFGSKAVLRVGHIRAFASMAATLAIVSVMHSYTSDIKLTSALRMISGFCYVTSFITLESWLNVLSDRSNRGRVYGTYQICFAIGFGTAPFLIAFSGAQDPRIFGIISVFLCIALIIMSMSRLPMPELPEKSAPLTIKKLWNYSPSGTLSCFCAGLINAASVSLISLYAYGKGISGIWLSLILGSYQVGGLLTQFPTGWLADRYDKRVVASGLMFMGVISNTLIIMENYFPMPIEMLAVLFWVSGGSGVALFPLAVTQVFDHIEPKEAMPATSTMQILLGVGGVMGPIIAGYLMSQFSIVWLYYYLIVIHLFVFFFLLFRKLFMRTDTLESVSQYQVNVQPIPTGTAELDPMLDFKYTDIADPELKLLIAALGQNPTDPGVLFRTALEGSSLKANDVAINIALAYPKQSGELLGELINQYPQRRLEIAHSLHDFFMLKKTRINALIYKALLNGASPEESKVIRGIARSTLEMTG
;
A
#
# COMPACT_ATOMS: atom_id res chain seq x y z
N MET A 1 21.25 -22.89 -7.22
CA MET A 1 19.97 -23.17 -6.51
C MET A 1 19.17 -21.89 -6.38
N ARG A 2 17.95 -21.81 -6.93
CA ARG A 2 17.05 -20.66 -6.70
C ARG A 2 16.63 -20.70 -5.22
N THR A 3 17.26 -19.89 -4.38
CA THR A 3 16.87 -19.72 -2.98
C THR A 3 15.42 -19.27 -2.95
N ASN A 4 14.56 -19.97 -2.19
CA ASN A 4 13.16 -19.62 -2.01
C ASN A 4 13.06 -18.13 -1.61
N ILE A 5 12.21 -17.35 -2.29
CA ILE A 5 12.03 -15.90 -2.05
C ILE A 5 11.77 -15.60 -0.57
N PHE A 6 11.05 -16.48 0.12
CA PHE A 6 10.77 -16.36 1.57
C PHE A 6 12.03 -16.38 2.43
N ILE A 7 13.06 -17.12 2.03
CA ILE A 7 14.36 -17.14 2.72
C ILE A 7 15.09 -15.81 2.55
N ARG A 8 14.92 -15.12 1.41
CA ARG A 8 15.53 -13.81 1.15
C ARG A 8 14.87 -12.69 1.95
N ILE A 9 13.53 -12.71 2.04
CA ILE A 9 12.77 -11.65 2.74
C ILE A 9 12.59 -11.90 4.24
N ARG A 10 13.03 -13.04 4.78
CA ARG A 10 12.87 -13.36 6.22
C ARG A 10 13.30 -12.24 7.18
N PRO A 11 14.41 -11.47 6.96
CA PRO A 11 14.80 -10.43 7.91
C PRO A 11 13.74 -9.31 7.97
N ILE A 12 13.17 -8.98 6.81
CA ILE A 12 12.10 -7.99 6.66
C ILE A 12 10.83 -8.48 7.35
N LEU A 13 10.49 -9.77 7.20
CA LEU A 13 9.32 -10.38 7.84
C LEU A 13 9.44 -10.39 9.38
N PHE A 14 10.62 -10.68 9.92
CA PHE A 14 10.87 -10.58 11.37
C PHE A 14 10.82 -9.14 11.86
N ALA A 15 11.42 -8.21 11.09
CA ALA A 15 11.44 -6.80 11.45
C ALA A 15 10.02 -6.20 11.50
N ILE A 16 9.18 -6.48 10.49
CA ILE A 16 7.80 -5.96 10.47
C ILE A 16 6.96 -6.57 11.59
N PHE A 17 7.14 -7.86 11.89
CA PHE A 17 6.43 -8.53 12.98
C PHE A 17 6.75 -7.85 14.33
N ALA A 18 8.04 -7.64 14.62
CA ALA A 18 8.47 -6.96 15.83
C ALA A 18 7.99 -5.49 15.89
N PHE A 19 8.06 -4.76 14.77
CA PHE A 19 7.53 -3.39 14.67
C PHE A 19 6.02 -3.34 14.91
N ALA A 20 5.26 -4.30 14.40
CA ALA A 20 3.82 -4.38 14.56
C ALA A 20 3.43 -4.61 16.04
N ILE A 21 4.14 -5.51 16.74
CA ILE A 21 3.98 -5.72 18.19
C ILE A 21 4.24 -4.42 18.94
N SER A 22 5.43 -3.83 18.74
CA SER A 22 5.87 -2.61 19.42
C SER A 22 4.88 -1.47 19.21
N HIS A 23 4.39 -1.31 17.99
CA HIS A 23 3.44 -0.27 17.63
C HIS A 23 2.10 -0.42 18.37
N ASN A 24 1.48 -1.60 18.32
CA ASN A 24 0.19 -1.77 18.98
C ASN A 24 0.33 -1.72 20.52
N LEU A 25 1.42 -2.23 21.08
CA LEU A 25 1.72 -2.08 22.52
C LEU A 25 1.75 -0.61 22.95
N PHE A 26 2.34 0.29 22.17
CA PHE A 26 2.29 1.73 22.46
C PHE A 26 0.86 2.27 22.49
N PHE A 27 0.02 1.89 21.53
CA PHE A 27 -1.36 2.36 21.44
C PHE A 27 -2.24 1.83 22.58
N ILE A 28 -1.88 0.69 23.18
CA ILE A 28 -2.62 0.14 24.31
C ILE A 28 -2.11 0.71 25.63
N MET A 29 -0.80 0.68 25.86
CA MET A 29 -0.21 0.97 27.18
C MET A 29 -0.11 2.44 27.51
N LEU A 30 0.20 3.28 26.53
CA LEU A 30 0.41 4.69 26.80
C LEU A 30 -0.86 5.40 27.29
N PRO A 31 -2.05 5.21 26.68
CA PRO A 31 -3.29 5.80 27.20
C PRO A 31 -3.64 5.35 28.62
N ILE A 32 -3.45 4.05 28.93
CA ILE A 32 -3.71 3.50 30.27
C ILE A 32 -2.78 4.15 31.29
N ARG A 33 -1.48 4.20 31.01
CA ARG A 33 -0.51 4.81 31.91
C ARG A 33 -0.75 6.31 32.15
N LEU A 34 -1.06 7.06 31.09
CA LEU A 34 -1.37 8.48 31.23
C LEU A 34 -2.64 8.67 32.07
N LYS A 35 -3.64 7.78 31.92
CA LYS A 35 -4.85 7.82 32.74
C LYS A 35 -4.54 7.58 34.22
N ASP A 36 -3.72 6.57 34.54
CA ASP A 36 -3.27 6.31 35.92
C ASP A 36 -2.41 7.46 36.47
N GLY A 37 -1.67 8.15 35.60
CA GLY A 37 -0.95 9.38 35.93
C GLY A 37 -1.84 10.61 36.20
N GLY A 38 -3.17 10.46 36.15
CA GLY A 38 -4.13 11.52 36.45
C GLY A 38 -4.49 12.42 35.27
N PHE A 39 -4.01 12.13 34.05
CA PHE A 39 -4.36 12.93 32.87
C PHE A 39 -5.79 12.66 32.42
N ASN A 40 -6.46 13.71 31.96
CA ASN A 40 -7.80 13.60 31.40
C ASN A 40 -7.75 13.03 29.96
N SER A 41 -8.91 12.62 29.44
CA SER A 41 -8.99 12.02 28.11
C SER A 41 -8.66 12.99 26.97
N SER A 42 -8.83 14.32 27.16
CA SER A 42 -8.48 15.33 26.15
C SER A 42 -6.97 15.38 25.92
N ASP A 43 -6.21 15.41 27.01
CA ASP A 43 -4.76 15.44 27.02
C ASP A 43 -4.19 14.17 26.40
N ILE A 44 -4.76 13.01 26.77
CA ILE A 44 -4.41 11.72 26.19
C ILE A 44 -4.71 11.69 24.69
N GLY A 45 -5.90 12.15 24.28
CA GLY A 45 -6.30 12.24 22.87
C GLY A 45 -5.35 13.11 22.05
N LEU A 46 -4.95 14.27 22.58
CA LEU A 46 -3.96 15.15 21.96
C LEU A 46 -2.60 14.46 21.83
N ALA A 47 -2.08 13.86 22.90
CA ALA A 47 -0.79 13.16 22.85
C ALA A 47 -0.81 11.98 21.86
N MET A 48 -1.91 11.23 21.81
CA MET A 48 -2.06 10.10 20.89
C MET A 48 -2.17 10.55 19.42
N SER A 49 -2.81 11.70 19.15
CA SER A 49 -2.93 12.28 17.81
C SER A 49 -1.59 12.68 17.19
N MET A 50 -0.60 13.06 18.02
CA MET A 50 0.71 13.51 17.54
C MET A 50 1.46 12.45 16.76
N PHE A 51 1.16 11.17 16.96
CA PHE A 51 1.71 10.10 16.11
C PHE A 51 1.27 10.23 14.66
N ALA A 52 -0.01 10.54 14.40
CA ALA A 52 -0.50 10.77 13.04
C ALA A 52 0.14 12.03 12.43
N ALA A 53 0.37 13.08 13.23
CA ALA A 53 1.10 14.26 12.78
C ALA A 53 2.54 13.90 12.34
N GLY A 54 3.25 13.11 13.15
CA GLY A 54 4.57 12.59 12.81
C GLY A 54 4.57 11.71 11.56
N ALA A 55 3.55 10.86 11.40
CA ALA A 55 3.35 10.02 10.22
C ALA A 55 3.18 10.84 8.93
N ILE A 56 2.40 11.94 8.98
CA ILE A 56 2.27 12.87 7.85
C ILE A 56 3.64 13.49 7.52
N CYS A 57 4.39 13.94 8.51
CA CYS A 57 5.74 14.47 8.31
C CYS A 57 6.66 13.43 7.65
N ALA A 58 6.57 12.16 8.02
CA ALA A 58 7.32 11.08 7.37
C ALA A 58 6.89 10.84 5.92
N GLY A 59 5.60 10.94 5.58
CA GLY A 59 5.17 10.90 4.17
C GLY A 59 5.81 12.01 3.32
N LEU A 60 5.97 13.21 3.90
CA LEU A 60 6.55 14.35 3.22
C LEU A 60 8.09 14.29 3.14
N PHE A 61 8.76 13.86 4.21
CA PHE A 61 10.22 13.99 4.36
C PHE A 61 10.98 12.66 4.54
N GLY A 62 10.29 11.56 4.84
CA GLY A 62 10.88 10.25 5.17
C GLY A 62 11.77 9.70 4.05
N SER A 63 11.28 9.64 2.81
CA SER A 63 12.10 9.17 1.67
C SER A 63 13.36 10.03 1.47
N LYS A 64 13.29 11.34 1.70
CA LYS A 64 14.47 12.23 1.63
C LYS A 64 15.46 11.92 2.73
N ALA A 65 14.99 11.65 3.94
CA ALA A 65 15.84 11.24 5.06
C ALA A 65 16.56 9.92 4.73
N VAL A 66 15.84 8.94 4.18
CA VAL A 66 16.40 7.64 3.77
C VAL A 66 17.47 7.80 2.70
N LEU A 67 17.21 8.58 1.64
CA LEU A 67 18.17 8.81 0.56
C LEU A 67 19.47 9.48 1.02
N ARG A 68 19.40 10.38 2.01
CA ARG A 68 20.59 11.10 2.50
C ARG A 68 21.57 10.22 3.27
N VAL A 69 21.07 9.29 4.07
CA VAL A 69 21.93 8.46 4.97
C VAL A 69 22.05 7.01 4.49
N GLY A 70 21.21 6.57 3.55
CA GLY A 70 21.13 5.21 3.06
C GLY A 70 20.15 4.33 3.85
N HIS A 71 19.59 3.31 3.19
CA HIS A 71 18.47 2.50 3.70
C HIS A 71 18.72 1.80 5.04
N ILE A 72 19.82 1.04 5.17
CA ILE A 72 20.14 0.31 6.41
C ILE A 72 20.36 1.27 7.58
N ARG A 73 21.16 2.33 7.37
CA ARG A 73 21.44 3.36 8.40
C ARG A 73 20.18 4.11 8.81
N ALA A 74 19.31 4.43 7.85
CA ALA A 74 18.02 5.06 8.13
C ALA A 74 17.14 4.15 8.99
N PHE A 75 16.92 2.88 8.58
CA PHE A 75 16.12 1.94 9.36
C PHE A 75 16.67 1.74 10.78
N ALA A 76 17.99 1.51 10.91
CA ALA A 76 18.62 1.33 12.20
C ALA A 76 18.46 2.57 13.10
N SER A 77 18.65 3.77 12.57
CA SER A 77 18.47 5.03 13.31
C SER A 77 17.02 5.22 13.78
N MET A 78 16.04 4.95 12.92
CA MET A 78 14.62 5.06 13.27
C MET A 78 14.20 4.02 14.32
N ALA A 79 14.65 2.77 14.18
CA ALA A 79 14.39 1.72 15.14
C ALA A 79 15.04 2.03 16.51
N ALA A 80 16.28 2.52 16.52
CA ALA A 80 16.97 2.93 17.74
C ALA A 80 16.27 4.11 18.42
N THR A 81 15.80 5.09 17.65
CA THR A 81 15.07 6.24 18.18
C THR A 81 13.75 5.80 18.79
N LEU A 82 13.00 4.89 18.14
CA LEU A 82 11.77 4.33 18.72
C LEU A 82 12.06 3.55 20.01
N ALA A 83 13.16 2.81 20.09
CA ALA A 83 13.58 2.10 21.30
C ALA A 83 13.88 3.08 22.45
N ILE A 84 14.60 4.17 22.16
CA ILE A 84 14.86 5.26 23.12
C ILE A 84 13.55 5.90 23.58
N VAL A 85 12.66 6.26 22.64
CA VAL A 85 11.34 6.84 22.96
C VAL A 85 10.55 5.90 23.87
N SER A 86 10.56 4.61 23.58
CA SER A 86 9.89 3.61 24.41
C SER A 86 10.40 3.64 25.84
N VAL A 87 11.71 3.53 26.02
CA VAL A 87 12.34 3.57 27.35
C VAL A 87 12.08 4.90 28.06
N MET A 88 12.06 6.03 27.34
CA MET A 88 11.72 7.33 27.92
C MET A 88 10.31 7.35 28.51
N HIS A 89 9.32 6.76 27.84
CA HIS A 89 7.97 6.61 28.38
C HIS A 89 7.92 5.73 29.65
N SER A 90 8.97 4.95 29.96
CA SER A 90 9.08 4.26 31.26
C SER A 90 9.32 5.22 32.43
N TYR A 91 10.01 6.34 32.20
CA TYR A 91 10.49 7.25 33.23
C TYR A 91 9.68 8.54 33.37
N THR A 92 8.97 8.95 32.32
CA THR A 92 8.21 10.21 32.31
C THR A 92 6.76 9.97 31.96
N SER A 93 5.89 10.72 32.66
CA SER A 93 4.48 10.86 32.31
C SER A 93 4.15 12.29 31.89
N ASP A 94 5.15 13.16 31.69
CA ASP A 94 4.89 14.55 31.25
C ASP A 94 4.19 14.56 29.88
N ILE A 95 3.04 15.23 29.80
CA ILE A 95 2.17 15.16 28.63
C ILE A 95 2.76 15.88 27.42
N LYS A 96 3.50 16.97 27.62
CA LYS A 96 4.10 17.76 26.53
C LYS A 96 5.24 16.98 25.91
N LEU A 97 6.12 16.44 26.73
CA LEU A 97 7.19 15.54 26.31
C LEU A 97 6.62 14.30 25.63
N THR A 98 5.59 13.69 26.21
CA THR A 98 4.89 12.54 25.62
C THR A 98 4.35 12.86 24.23
N SER A 99 3.70 14.02 24.06
CA SER A 99 3.19 14.47 22.76
C SER A 99 4.31 14.65 21.73
N ALA A 100 5.44 15.25 22.12
CA ALA A 100 6.61 15.40 21.26
C ALA A 100 7.22 14.04 20.87
N LEU A 101 7.39 13.14 21.84
CA LEU A 101 7.89 11.78 21.63
C LEU A 101 6.97 10.97 20.71
N ARG A 102 5.65 11.18 20.79
CA ARG A 102 4.68 10.55 19.89
C ARG A 102 4.80 11.06 18.46
N MET A 103 5.04 12.36 18.27
CA MET A 103 5.34 12.91 16.94
C MET A 103 6.63 12.31 16.35
N ILE A 104 7.70 12.24 17.14
CA ILE A 104 8.96 11.60 16.73
C ILE A 104 8.70 10.13 16.38
N SER A 105 7.93 9.43 17.22
CA SER A 105 7.58 8.02 16.99
C SER A 105 6.83 7.83 15.67
N GLY A 106 5.86 8.67 15.38
CA GLY A 106 5.12 8.64 14.11
C GLY A 106 6.05 8.79 12.91
N PHE A 107 6.98 9.76 12.99
CA PHE A 107 7.96 9.98 11.95
C PHE A 107 8.88 8.77 11.75
N CYS A 108 9.46 8.25 12.82
CA CYS A 108 10.38 7.12 12.79
C CYS A 108 9.69 5.84 12.31
N TYR A 109 8.48 5.58 12.78
CA TYR A 109 7.72 4.39 12.45
C TYR A 109 7.39 4.35 10.95
N VAL A 110 6.78 5.41 10.43
CA VAL A 110 6.41 5.47 8.99
C VAL A 110 7.63 5.49 8.09
N THR A 111 8.72 6.17 8.49
CA THR A 111 9.98 6.13 7.72
C THR A 111 10.57 4.72 7.68
N SER A 112 10.44 3.95 8.78
CA SER A 112 10.86 2.54 8.81
C SER A 112 10.02 1.66 7.87
N PHE A 113 8.71 1.91 7.80
CA PHE A 113 7.84 1.24 6.82
C PHE A 113 8.28 1.51 5.39
N ILE A 114 8.52 2.77 5.04
CA ILE A 114 9.04 3.16 3.72
C ILE A 114 10.32 2.39 3.39
N THR A 115 11.24 2.22 4.35
CA THR A 115 12.47 1.44 4.11
C THR A 115 12.21 -0.06 3.92
N LEU A 116 11.35 -0.68 4.73
CA LEU A 116 11.01 -2.10 4.63
C LEU A 116 10.31 -2.42 3.30
N GLU A 117 9.35 -1.58 2.91
CA GLU A 117 8.62 -1.73 1.65
C GLU A 117 9.52 -1.53 0.43
N SER A 118 10.48 -0.61 0.49
CA SER A 118 11.44 -0.40 -0.59
C SER A 118 12.31 -1.64 -0.84
N TRP A 119 12.74 -2.35 0.22
CA TRP A 119 13.42 -3.64 0.05
C TRP A 119 12.51 -4.73 -0.50
N LEU A 120 11.26 -4.83 -0.04
CA LEU A 120 10.31 -5.80 -0.60
C LEU A 120 10.10 -5.56 -2.08
N ASN A 121 9.95 -4.30 -2.49
CA ASN A 121 9.77 -3.93 -3.88
C ASN A 121 10.94 -4.43 -4.74
N VAL A 122 12.19 -4.19 -4.32
CA VAL A 122 13.39 -4.62 -5.06
C VAL A 122 13.58 -6.14 -5.06
N LEU A 123 13.12 -6.83 -4.02
CA LEU A 123 13.22 -8.29 -3.94
C LEU A 123 12.06 -9.01 -4.65
N SER A 124 11.00 -8.29 -5.02
CA SER A 124 9.80 -8.86 -5.62
C SER A 124 9.71 -8.57 -7.12
N ASP A 125 9.11 -9.49 -7.87
CA ASP A 125 8.81 -9.33 -9.29
C ASP A 125 7.31 -9.62 -9.56
N ARG A 126 6.86 -9.45 -10.80
CA ARG A 126 5.45 -9.67 -11.18
C ARG A 126 4.90 -11.06 -10.81
N SER A 127 5.75 -12.08 -10.78
CA SER A 127 5.35 -13.47 -10.48
C SER A 127 5.11 -13.73 -8.99
N ASN A 128 5.77 -12.98 -8.10
CA ASN A 128 5.75 -13.24 -6.66
C ASN A 128 5.30 -12.06 -5.80
N ARG A 129 5.13 -10.85 -6.36
CA ARG A 129 4.76 -9.62 -5.62
C ARG A 129 3.56 -9.80 -4.71
N GLY A 130 2.47 -10.39 -5.22
CA GLY A 130 1.27 -10.65 -4.41
C GLY A 130 1.53 -11.58 -3.22
N ARG A 131 2.32 -12.64 -3.41
CA ARG A 131 2.69 -13.57 -2.33
C ARG A 131 3.61 -12.91 -1.29
N VAL A 132 4.57 -12.10 -1.74
CA VAL A 132 5.52 -11.37 -0.88
C VAL A 132 4.79 -10.35 -0.01
N TYR A 133 4.02 -9.45 -0.62
CA TYR A 133 3.27 -8.42 0.11
C TYR A 133 2.14 -9.02 0.96
N GLY A 134 1.45 -10.05 0.48
CA GLY A 134 0.46 -10.77 1.28
C GLY A 134 1.07 -11.40 2.54
N THR A 135 2.25 -12.04 2.42
CA THR A 135 2.96 -12.61 3.57
C THR A 135 3.45 -11.53 4.54
N TYR A 136 3.98 -10.42 4.01
CA TYR A 136 4.34 -9.25 4.82
C TYR A 136 3.16 -8.72 5.64
N GLN A 137 1.98 -8.60 5.01
CA GLN A 137 0.76 -8.15 5.69
C GLN A 137 0.26 -9.15 6.73
N ILE A 138 0.36 -10.45 6.46
CA ILE A 138 0.05 -11.50 7.46
C ILE A 138 0.98 -11.38 8.67
N CYS A 139 2.29 -11.22 8.46
CA CYS A 139 3.24 -11.02 9.55
C CYS A 139 2.93 -9.75 10.35
N PHE A 140 2.62 -8.64 9.68
CA PHE A 140 2.18 -7.42 10.34
C PHE A 140 0.92 -7.66 11.17
N ALA A 141 -0.12 -8.29 10.60
CA ALA A 141 -1.39 -8.54 11.28
C ALA A 141 -1.24 -9.45 12.50
N ILE A 142 -0.42 -10.51 12.42
CA ILE A 142 -0.14 -11.39 13.56
C ILE A 142 0.65 -10.63 14.63
N GLY A 143 1.69 -9.89 14.27
CA GLY A 143 2.45 -9.09 15.24
C GLY A 143 1.57 -8.04 15.93
N PHE A 144 0.75 -7.33 15.14
CA PHE A 144 -0.19 -6.34 15.65
C PHE A 144 -1.23 -7.01 16.58
N GLY A 145 -1.84 -8.13 16.17
CA GLY A 145 -2.87 -8.84 16.92
C GLY A 145 -2.39 -9.58 18.17
N THR A 146 -1.10 -9.92 18.25
CA THR A 146 -0.50 -10.57 19.43
C THR A 146 -0.19 -9.59 20.57
N ALA A 147 0.01 -8.30 20.26
CA ALA A 147 0.37 -7.28 21.25
C ALA A 147 -0.57 -7.18 22.47
N PRO A 148 -1.91 -7.18 22.35
CA PRO A 148 -2.80 -7.14 23.51
C PRO A 148 -2.55 -8.27 24.51
N PHE A 149 -2.18 -9.47 24.03
CA PHE A 149 -1.98 -10.65 24.88
C PHE A 149 -0.65 -10.61 25.66
N LEU A 150 0.34 -9.86 25.17
CA LEU A 150 1.60 -9.68 25.92
C LEU A 150 1.39 -8.89 27.22
N ILE A 151 0.35 -8.06 27.27
CA ILE A 151 0.00 -7.24 28.45
C ILE A 151 -0.63 -8.08 29.56
N ALA A 152 -1.29 -9.19 29.22
CA ALA A 152 -1.95 -10.08 30.19
C ALA A 152 -0.95 -10.67 31.21
N PHE A 153 0.32 -10.83 30.82
CA PHE A 153 1.35 -11.46 31.65
C PHE A 153 2.03 -10.52 32.65
N SER A 154 2.10 -9.22 32.35
CA SER A 154 2.84 -8.22 33.14
C SER A 154 1.96 -7.18 33.83
N GLY A 155 0.67 -7.15 33.50
CA GLY A 155 -0.28 -6.16 34.02
C GLY A 155 -0.19 -4.82 33.29
N ALA A 156 -1.33 -4.24 32.94
CA ALA A 156 -1.41 -3.06 32.06
C ALA A 156 -0.76 -1.78 32.61
N GLN A 157 -0.44 -1.75 33.90
CA GLN A 157 0.16 -0.61 34.58
C GLN A 157 1.69 -0.71 34.69
N ASP A 158 2.29 -1.87 34.38
CA ASP A 158 3.73 -2.07 34.62
C ASP A 158 4.56 -1.25 33.61
N PRO A 159 5.32 -0.24 34.07
CA PRO A 159 6.17 0.58 33.20
C PRO A 159 7.25 -0.24 32.48
N ARG A 160 7.58 -1.45 32.94
CA ARG A 160 8.56 -2.34 32.32
C ARG A 160 8.12 -2.85 30.93
N ILE A 161 6.83 -2.78 30.59
CA ILE A 161 6.32 -3.19 29.27
C ILE A 161 6.90 -2.32 28.16
N PHE A 162 7.18 -1.04 28.42
CA PHE A 162 7.91 -0.18 27.49
C PHE A 162 9.34 -0.68 27.22
N GLY A 163 9.95 -1.40 28.17
CA GLY A 163 11.20 -2.14 27.95
C GLY A 163 11.03 -3.28 26.95
N ILE A 164 9.93 -4.03 27.01
CA ILE A 164 9.61 -5.11 26.05
C ILE A 164 9.45 -4.54 24.63
N ILE A 165 8.75 -3.42 24.48
CA ILE A 165 8.64 -2.69 23.20
C ILE A 165 10.04 -2.37 22.64
N SER A 166 10.94 -1.86 23.49
CA SER A 166 12.32 -1.54 23.13
C SER A 166 13.11 -2.79 22.69
N VAL A 167 12.96 -3.91 23.41
CA VAL A 167 13.58 -5.20 23.03
C VAL A 167 13.17 -5.64 21.63
N PHE A 168 11.87 -5.61 21.29
CA PHE A 168 11.41 -5.95 19.94
C PHE A 168 12.01 -5.02 18.86
N LEU A 169 12.08 -3.71 19.12
CA LEU A 169 12.66 -2.73 18.20
C LEU A 169 14.17 -2.94 18.03
N CYS A 170 14.90 -3.24 19.10
CA CYS A 170 16.32 -3.57 19.05
C CYS A 170 16.58 -4.88 18.30
N ILE A 171 15.75 -5.91 18.49
CA ILE A 171 15.85 -7.16 17.72
C ILE A 171 15.64 -6.89 16.23
N ALA A 172 14.60 -6.13 15.86
CA ALA A 172 14.35 -5.75 14.47
C ALA A 172 15.53 -4.96 13.88
N LEU A 173 16.08 -4.00 14.63
CA LEU A 173 17.27 -3.25 14.26
C LEU A 173 18.45 -4.18 13.99
N ILE A 174 18.78 -5.08 14.93
CA ILE A 174 19.93 -5.98 14.83
C ILE A 174 19.77 -6.90 13.62
N ILE A 175 18.60 -7.52 13.45
CA ILE A 175 18.31 -8.41 12.31
C ILE A 175 18.52 -7.68 10.99
N MET A 176 17.97 -6.47 10.85
CA MET A 176 18.09 -5.69 9.61
C MET A 176 19.52 -5.20 9.38
N SER A 177 20.23 -4.80 10.43
CA SER A 177 21.61 -4.31 10.34
C SER A 177 22.61 -5.42 9.98
N MET A 178 22.33 -6.65 10.40
CA MET A 178 23.12 -7.84 10.08
C MET A 178 22.73 -8.48 8.73
N SER A 179 21.63 -8.02 8.12
CA SER A 179 21.15 -8.56 6.85
C SER A 179 21.94 -8.03 5.66
N ARG A 180 22.19 -8.90 4.67
CA ARG A 180 22.81 -8.52 3.39
C ARG A 180 21.71 -8.40 2.34
N LEU A 181 21.10 -7.22 2.26
CA LEU A 181 20.06 -6.89 1.29
C LEU A 181 20.64 -5.95 0.21
N PRO A 182 20.20 -6.07 -1.06
CA PRO A 182 20.60 -5.13 -2.10
C PRO A 182 20.17 -3.71 -1.73
N MET A 183 20.92 -2.72 -2.19
CA MET A 183 20.56 -1.32 -2.01
C MET A 183 19.30 -1.02 -2.84
N PRO A 184 18.20 -0.58 -2.22
CA PRO A 184 17.03 -0.22 -2.99
C PRO A 184 17.20 1.10 -3.73
N GLU A 185 16.59 1.19 -4.91
CA GLU A 185 16.35 2.46 -5.57
C GLU A 185 14.98 2.98 -5.12
N LEU A 186 14.94 4.20 -4.57
CA LEU A 186 13.67 4.87 -4.30
C LEU A 186 13.23 5.58 -5.58
N PRO A 187 12.03 5.30 -6.12
CA PRO A 187 11.56 5.95 -7.33
C PRO A 187 11.41 7.47 -7.12
N GLU A 188 11.45 8.21 -8.23
CA GLU A 188 11.19 9.65 -8.21
C GLU A 188 9.80 9.95 -7.66
N LYS A 189 9.72 11.01 -6.82
CA LYS A 189 8.46 11.42 -6.20
C LYS A 189 7.48 11.90 -7.28
N SER A 190 6.34 11.24 -7.39
CA SER A 190 5.16 11.85 -7.99
C SER A 190 4.55 12.83 -6.99
N ALA A 191 4.33 14.08 -7.38
CA ALA A 191 3.65 15.05 -6.53
C ALA A 191 2.22 14.56 -6.20
N PRO A 192 1.72 14.72 -4.96
CA PRO A 192 0.35 14.36 -4.62
C PRO A 192 -0.68 15.10 -5.48
N LEU A 193 -1.83 14.48 -5.74
CA LEU A 193 -2.96 15.21 -6.35
C LEU A 193 -3.49 16.26 -5.38
N THR A 194 -4.02 17.35 -5.93
CA THR A 194 -4.78 18.30 -5.10
C THR A 194 -6.06 17.63 -4.59
N ILE A 195 -6.47 17.95 -3.36
CA ILE A 195 -7.70 17.41 -2.76
C ILE A 195 -8.92 17.72 -3.64
N LYS A 196 -8.95 18.90 -4.29
CA LYS A 196 -9.99 19.28 -5.25
C LYS A 196 -10.06 18.31 -6.43
N LYS A 197 -8.92 17.91 -7.00
CA LYS A 197 -8.88 16.97 -8.12
C LYS A 197 -9.32 15.58 -7.69
N LEU A 198 -8.89 15.11 -6.52
CA LEU A 198 -9.31 13.83 -5.95
C LEU A 198 -10.83 13.80 -5.69
N TRP A 199 -11.38 14.89 -5.13
CA TRP A 199 -12.81 15.07 -4.90
C TRP A 199 -13.60 15.01 -6.20
N ASN A 200 -13.10 15.65 -7.26
CA ASN A 200 -13.76 15.61 -8.57
C ASN A 200 -13.77 14.21 -9.18
N TYR A 201 -12.75 13.38 -8.94
CA TYR A 201 -12.76 11.97 -9.37
C TYR A 201 -13.73 11.11 -8.57
N SER A 202 -13.68 11.19 -7.24
CA SER A 202 -14.54 10.39 -6.39
C SER A 202 -14.78 11.09 -5.05
N PRO A 203 -15.90 11.82 -4.90
CA PRO A 203 -16.30 12.41 -3.62
C PRO A 203 -16.48 11.36 -2.53
N SER A 204 -17.09 10.22 -2.90
CA SER A 204 -17.31 9.07 -2.01
C SER A 204 -16.00 8.52 -1.46
N GLY A 205 -15.02 8.25 -2.33
CA GLY A 205 -13.71 7.76 -1.88
C GLY A 205 -12.95 8.82 -1.10
N THR A 206 -12.94 10.07 -1.56
CA THR A 206 -12.22 11.17 -0.91
C THR A 206 -12.70 11.42 0.52
N LEU A 207 -14.03 11.55 0.73
CA LEU A 207 -14.59 11.73 2.08
C LEU A 207 -14.35 10.50 2.96
N SER A 208 -14.54 9.30 2.41
CA SER A 208 -14.36 8.05 3.15
C SER A 208 -12.91 7.86 3.61
N CYS A 209 -11.90 8.31 2.85
CA CYS A 209 -10.51 8.31 3.28
C CYS A 209 -10.29 9.15 4.54
N PHE A 210 -10.85 10.36 4.58
CA PHE A 210 -10.78 11.23 5.76
C PHE A 210 -11.52 10.64 6.96
N CYS A 211 -12.75 10.17 6.75
CA CYS A 211 -13.57 9.57 7.82
C CYS A 211 -13.00 8.24 8.34
N ALA A 212 -12.35 7.46 7.49
CA ALA A 212 -11.62 6.27 7.95
C ALA A 212 -10.47 6.64 8.89
N GLY A 213 -9.83 7.80 8.69
CA GLY A 213 -8.80 8.32 9.60
C GLY A 213 -9.38 8.68 10.97
N LEU A 214 -10.52 9.39 10.95
CA LEU A 214 -11.27 9.75 12.16
C LEU A 214 -11.63 8.51 12.99
N ILE A 215 -12.22 7.49 12.34
CA ILE A 215 -12.65 6.25 13.00
C ILE A 215 -11.44 5.44 13.51
N ASN A 216 -10.48 5.14 12.63
CA ASN A 216 -9.38 4.24 12.97
C ASN A 216 -8.48 4.79 14.06
N ALA A 217 -8.07 6.06 13.96
CA ALA A 217 -7.16 6.62 14.95
C ALA A 217 -7.83 6.80 16.31
N ALA A 218 -9.07 7.32 16.36
CA ALA A 218 -9.80 7.45 17.62
C ALA A 218 -9.99 6.09 18.30
N SER A 219 -10.40 5.08 17.52
CA SER A 219 -10.62 3.74 18.06
C SER A 219 -9.32 3.12 18.55
N VAL A 220 -8.29 2.99 17.71
CA VAL A 220 -7.03 2.31 18.07
C VAL A 220 -6.33 3.00 19.25
N SER A 221 -6.44 4.33 19.37
CA SER A 221 -5.77 5.07 20.45
C SER A 221 -6.53 5.22 21.75
N LEU A 222 -7.87 5.09 21.75
CA LEU A 222 -8.70 5.35 22.94
C LEU A 222 -9.52 4.14 23.39
N ILE A 223 -9.55 3.05 22.61
CA ILE A 223 -10.26 1.82 22.98
C ILE A 223 -9.70 1.17 24.24
N SER A 224 -8.38 1.20 24.44
CA SER A 224 -7.71 0.74 25.66
C SER A 224 -8.12 1.58 26.87
N LEU A 225 -8.22 2.90 26.68
CA LEU A 225 -8.67 3.82 27.70
C LEU A 225 -10.11 3.51 28.13
N TYR A 226 -11.03 3.29 27.18
CA TYR A 226 -12.40 2.88 27.48
C TYR A 226 -12.48 1.55 28.23
N ALA A 227 -11.87 0.49 27.69
CA ALA A 227 -11.96 -0.86 28.28
C ALA A 227 -11.33 -0.90 29.69
N TYR A 228 -10.19 -0.25 29.85
CA TYR A 228 -9.53 -0.14 31.16
C TYR A 228 -10.34 0.70 32.15
N GLY A 229 -10.90 1.84 31.71
CA GLY A 229 -11.77 2.68 32.56
C GLY A 229 -13.07 2.01 32.99
N LYS A 230 -13.48 0.95 32.28
CA LYS A 230 -14.59 0.05 32.67
C LYS A 230 -14.19 -1.00 33.72
N GLY A 231 -12.93 -1.02 34.15
CA GLY A 231 -12.40 -2.03 35.09
C GLY A 231 -12.04 -3.36 34.43
N ILE A 232 -12.04 -3.45 33.09
CA ILE A 232 -11.66 -4.66 32.38
C ILE A 232 -10.15 -4.84 32.46
N SER A 233 -9.69 -6.01 32.92
CA SER A 233 -8.28 -6.28 33.19
C SER A 233 -7.88 -7.71 32.79
N GLY A 234 -6.57 -7.99 32.87
CA GLY A 234 -6.00 -9.30 32.59
C GLY A 234 -6.29 -9.79 31.16
N ILE A 235 -6.58 -11.10 31.04
CA ILE A 235 -6.85 -11.74 29.75
C ILE A 235 -8.07 -11.15 29.03
N TRP A 236 -9.07 -10.67 29.78
CA TRP A 236 -10.27 -10.09 29.18
C TRP A 236 -10.00 -8.75 28.50
N LEU A 237 -9.13 -7.93 29.07
CA LEU A 237 -8.68 -6.69 28.41
C LEU A 237 -7.99 -7.04 27.09
N SER A 238 -7.10 -8.03 27.10
CA SER A 238 -6.43 -8.52 25.89
C SER A 238 -7.41 -9.05 24.85
N LEU A 239 -8.43 -9.82 25.27
CA LEU A 239 -9.46 -10.36 24.38
C LEU A 239 -10.33 -9.26 23.77
N ILE A 240 -10.75 -8.26 24.55
CA ILE A 240 -11.55 -7.13 24.07
C ILE A 240 -10.77 -6.33 23.01
N LEU A 241 -9.53 -5.94 23.32
CA LEU A 241 -8.68 -5.16 22.42
C LEU A 241 -8.26 -5.97 21.19
N GLY A 242 -7.95 -7.26 21.40
CA GLY A 242 -7.64 -8.20 20.34
C GLY A 242 -8.82 -8.44 19.41
N SER A 243 -10.04 -8.57 19.95
CA SER A 243 -11.27 -8.80 19.18
C SER A 243 -11.53 -7.66 18.20
N TYR A 244 -11.35 -6.40 18.63
CA TYR A 244 -11.45 -5.25 17.74
C TYR A 244 -10.51 -5.38 16.53
N GLN A 245 -9.25 -5.77 16.75
CA GLN A 245 -8.25 -5.88 15.68
C GLN A 245 -8.47 -7.09 14.78
N VAL A 246 -8.80 -8.23 15.37
CA VAL A 246 -9.21 -9.44 14.63
C VAL A 246 -10.42 -9.12 13.77
N GLY A 247 -11.35 -8.31 14.27
CA GLY A 247 -12.49 -7.86 13.50
C GLY A 247 -12.15 -7.05 12.29
N GLY A 248 -11.26 -6.07 12.46
CA GLY A 248 -10.73 -5.29 11.34
C GLY A 248 -10.05 -6.17 10.29
N LEU A 249 -9.31 -7.20 10.70
CA LEU A 249 -8.62 -8.11 9.79
C LEU A 249 -9.60 -9.04 9.04
N LEU A 250 -10.45 -9.76 9.79
CA LEU A 250 -11.35 -10.77 9.22
C LEU A 250 -12.41 -10.16 8.31
N THR A 251 -12.80 -8.90 8.55
CA THR A 251 -13.81 -8.22 7.74
C THR A 251 -13.28 -7.79 6.36
N GLN A 252 -11.96 -7.68 6.17
CA GLN A 252 -11.39 -7.21 4.91
C GLN A 252 -11.65 -8.17 3.75
N PHE A 253 -11.50 -9.48 3.94
CA PHE A 253 -11.74 -10.48 2.90
C PHE A 253 -13.19 -10.49 2.39
N PRO A 254 -14.22 -10.68 3.25
CA PRO A 254 -15.61 -10.65 2.79
C PRO A 254 -15.99 -9.29 2.22
N THR A 255 -15.46 -8.20 2.77
CA THR A 255 -15.71 -6.85 2.24
C THR A 255 -15.16 -6.69 0.83
N GLY A 256 -13.93 -7.13 0.57
CA GLY A 256 -13.34 -7.09 -0.76
C GLY A 256 -14.16 -7.91 -1.76
N TRP A 257 -14.51 -9.13 -1.39
CA TRP A 257 -15.36 -10.01 -2.21
C TRP A 257 -16.74 -9.41 -2.51
N LEU A 258 -17.36 -8.75 -1.52
CA LEU A 258 -18.63 -8.05 -1.72
C LEU A 258 -18.46 -6.83 -2.62
N ALA A 259 -17.37 -6.08 -2.47
CA ALA A 259 -17.08 -4.86 -3.23
C ALA A 259 -16.78 -5.12 -4.71
N ASP A 260 -16.33 -6.33 -5.04
CA ASP A 260 -16.14 -6.78 -6.43
C ASP A 260 -17.46 -7.14 -7.10
N ARG A 261 -18.51 -7.48 -6.34
CA ARG A 261 -19.80 -7.98 -6.84
C ARG A 261 -20.93 -6.95 -6.76
N TYR A 262 -20.85 -6.05 -5.79
CA TYR A 262 -21.85 -5.05 -5.50
C TYR A 262 -21.25 -3.65 -5.54
N ASP A 263 -22.11 -2.64 -5.67
CA ASP A 263 -21.69 -1.24 -5.59
C ASP A 263 -20.93 -0.98 -4.28
N LYS A 264 -19.68 -0.53 -4.40
CA LYS A 264 -18.77 -0.28 -3.28
C LYS A 264 -19.34 0.69 -2.24
N ARG A 265 -20.19 1.64 -2.65
CA ARG A 265 -20.90 2.57 -1.74
C ARG A 265 -21.93 1.84 -0.89
N VAL A 266 -22.60 0.82 -1.44
CA VAL A 266 -23.55 -0.02 -0.69
C VAL A 266 -22.83 -0.87 0.33
N VAL A 267 -21.74 -1.53 -0.08
CA VAL A 267 -20.93 -2.35 0.82
C VAL A 267 -20.38 -1.50 1.97
N ALA A 268 -19.80 -0.34 1.66
CA ALA A 268 -19.34 0.62 2.66
C ALA A 268 -20.48 1.10 3.58
N SER A 269 -21.66 1.42 3.03
CA SER A 269 -22.83 1.83 3.83
C SER A 269 -23.29 0.70 4.76
N GLY A 270 -23.33 -0.54 4.30
CA GLY A 270 -23.67 -1.71 5.13
C GLY A 270 -22.72 -1.87 6.31
N LEU A 271 -21.41 -1.72 6.07
CA LEU A 271 -20.40 -1.73 7.15
C LEU A 271 -20.62 -0.58 8.13
N MET A 272 -20.88 0.64 7.64
CA MET A 272 -21.15 1.78 8.53
C MET A 272 -22.37 1.52 9.41
N PHE A 273 -23.43 0.94 8.84
CA PHE A 273 -24.64 0.59 9.59
C PHE A 273 -24.37 -0.51 10.64
N MET A 274 -23.58 -1.53 10.31
CA MET A 274 -23.13 -2.53 11.29
C MET A 274 -22.37 -1.86 12.45
N GLY A 275 -21.51 -0.89 12.15
CA GLY A 275 -20.80 -0.13 13.17
C GLY A 275 -21.73 0.72 14.05
N VAL A 276 -22.79 1.31 13.49
CA VAL A 276 -23.81 2.01 14.28
C VAL A 276 -24.47 1.05 15.26
N ILE A 277 -24.87 -0.14 14.79
CA ILE A 277 -25.51 -1.16 15.65
C ILE A 277 -24.56 -1.59 16.76
N SER A 278 -23.33 -2.01 16.42
CA SER A 278 -22.38 -2.52 17.42
C SER A 278 -22.03 -1.46 18.45
N ASN A 279 -21.74 -0.23 18.02
CA ASN A 279 -21.39 0.88 18.92
C ASN A 279 -22.57 1.28 19.80
N THR A 280 -23.81 1.23 19.29
CA THR A 280 -25.01 1.47 20.10
C THR A 280 -25.18 0.41 21.17
N LEU A 281 -24.95 -0.86 20.85
CA LEU A 281 -25.01 -1.96 21.82
C LEU A 281 -23.91 -1.84 22.88
N ILE A 282 -22.71 -1.38 22.52
CA ILE A 282 -21.63 -1.07 23.48
C ILE A 282 -22.04 0.07 24.42
N ILE A 283 -22.77 1.08 23.93
CA ILE A 283 -23.32 2.13 24.80
C ILE A 283 -24.39 1.55 25.74
N MET A 284 -25.27 0.69 25.22
CA MET A 284 -26.36 0.07 25.99
C MET A 284 -25.86 -0.82 27.12
N GLU A 285 -24.65 -1.40 27.02
CA GLU A 285 -24.00 -2.16 28.10
C GLU A 285 -23.90 -1.36 29.42
N ASN A 286 -23.85 -0.02 29.37
CA ASN A 286 -23.87 0.82 30.58
C ASN A 286 -25.20 0.77 31.35
N TYR A 287 -26.29 0.42 30.67
CA TYR A 287 -27.63 0.40 31.24
C TYR A 287 -28.13 -1.04 31.44
N PHE A 288 -27.71 -1.94 30.56
CA PHE A 288 -28.05 -3.35 30.56
C PHE A 288 -26.77 -4.17 30.52
N PRO A 289 -26.24 -4.60 31.69
CA PRO A 289 -25.00 -5.36 31.76
C PRO A 289 -25.06 -6.60 30.85
N MET A 290 -24.08 -6.72 29.95
CA MET A 290 -23.95 -7.85 29.03
C MET A 290 -22.81 -8.77 29.49
N PRO A 291 -22.85 -10.07 29.16
CA PRO A 291 -21.70 -10.95 29.33
C PRO A 291 -20.48 -10.38 28.58
N ILE A 292 -19.30 -10.51 29.17
CA ILE A 292 -18.07 -9.93 28.62
C ILE A 292 -17.69 -10.54 27.26
N GLU A 293 -18.11 -11.78 27.01
CA GLU A 293 -18.00 -12.47 25.73
C GLU A 293 -18.81 -11.77 24.64
N MET A 294 -20.03 -11.31 24.98
CA MET A 294 -20.85 -10.53 24.07
C MET A 294 -20.19 -9.18 23.76
N LEU A 295 -19.58 -8.54 24.77
CA LEU A 295 -18.82 -7.31 24.56
C LEU A 295 -17.63 -7.52 23.61
N ALA A 296 -16.91 -8.64 23.73
CA ALA A 296 -15.83 -8.99 22.79
C ALA A 296 -16.35 -9.13 21.35
N VAL A 297 -17.52 -9.77 21.14
CA VAL A 297 -18.17 -9.85 19.82
C VAL A 297 -18.57 -8.47 19.28
N LEU A 298 -19.11 -7.60 20.13
CA LEU A 298 -19.45 -6.24 19.72
C LEU A 298 -18.22 -5.43 19.31
N PHE A 299 -17.11 -5.59 20.03
CA PHE A 299 -15.83 -4.95 19.69
C PHE A 299 -15.27 -5.49 18.37
N TRP A 300 -15.37 -6.79 18.12
CA TRP A 300 -15.07 -7.38 16.82
C TRP A 300 -15.86 -6.67 15.72
N VAL A 301 -17.19 -6.64 15.82
CA VAL A 301 -18.04 -6.02 14.79
C VAL A 301 -17.70 -4.54 14.60
N SER A 302 -17.47 -3.81 15.69
CA SER A 302 -17.03 -2.40 15.65
C SER A 302 -15.69 -2.20 14.95
N GLY A 303 -14.71 -3.09 15.17
CA GLY A 303 -13.43 -3.01 14.48
C GLY A 303 -13.56 -3.34 13.00
N GLY A 304 -14.36 -4.35 12.67
CA GLY A 304 -14.67 -4.74 11.30
C GLY A 304 -15.33 -3.63 10.49
N SER A 305 -16.31 -2.93 11.08
CA SER A 305 -17.02 -1.84 10.39
C SER A 305 -16.10 -0.67 10.04
N GLY A 306 -15.21 -0.29 10.96
CA GLY A 306 -14.35 0.89 10.80
C GLY A 306 -13.13 0.67 9.91
N VAL A 307 -12.40 -0.43 10.12
CA VAL A 307 -11.10 -0.69 9.47
C VAL A 307 -11.26 -0.89 7.96
N ALA A 308 -12.34 -1.53 7.53
CA ALA A 308 -12.58 -1.84 6.11
C ALA A 308 -12.96 -0.61 5.25
N LEU A 309 -13.26 0.55 5.86
CA LEU A 309 -13.68 1.75 5.13
C LEU A 309 -12.57 2.32 4.24
N PHE A 310 -11.31 2.35 4.71
CA PHE A 310 -10.21 2.93 3.92
C PHE A 310 -9.89 2.12 2.65
N PRO A 311 -9.71 0.78 2.70
CA PRO A 311 -9.55 -0.03 1.49
C PRO A 311 -10.69 0.16 0.48
N LEU A 312 -11.94 0.21 0.95
CA LEU A 312 -13.08 0.49 0.08
C LEU A 312 -13.00 1.88 -0.56
N ALA A 313 -12.65 2.90 0.23
CA ALA A 313 -12.46 4.26 -0.26
C ALA A 313 -11.38 4.33 -1.35
N VAL A 314 -10.26 3.63 -1.17
CA VAL A 314 -9.19 3.51 -2.16
C VAL A 314 -9.73 2.90 -3.45
N THR A 315 -10.41 1.75 -3.38
CA THR A 315 -10.96 1.10 -4.58
C THR A 315 -11.97 2.00 -5.31
N GLN A 316 -12.80 2.75 -4.58
CA GLN A 316 -13.73 3.73 -5.17
C GLN A 316 -13.03 4.87 -5.91
N VAL A 317 -11.85 5.32 -5.48
CA VAL A 317 -11.11 6.33 -6.25
C VAL A 317 -10.43 5.68 -7.46
N PHE A 318 -9.88 4.47 -7.29
CA PHE A 318 -9.16 3.75 -8.33
C PHE A 318 -10.03 3.43 -9.56
N ASP A 319 -11.35 3.25 -9.37
CA ASP A 319 -12.31 3.08 -10.48
C ASP A 319 -12.46 4.33 -11.37
N HIS A 320 -11.98 5.50 -10.96
CA HIS A 320 -12.22 6.80 -11.62
C HIS A 320 -10.94 7.55 -12.00
N ILE A 321 -9.76 6.96 -11.81
CA ILE A 321 -8.47 7.59 -12.12
C ILE A 321 -7.71 6.79 -13.16
N GLU A 322 -6.88 7.48 -13.95
CA GLU A 322 -5.98 6.82 -14.88
C GLU A 322 -4.80 6.16 -14.12
N PRO A 323 -4.20 5.08 -14.65
CA PRO A 323 -3.05 4.41 -14.03
C PRO A 323 -1.88 5.34 -13.68
N LYS A 324 -1.64 6.37 -14.51
CA LYS A 324 -0.59 7.39 -14.29
C LYS A 324 -0.83 8.24 -13.04
N GLU A 325 -2.07 8.31 -12.55
CA GLU A 325 -2.49 9.12 -11.42
C GLU A 325 -2.65 8.32 -10.12
N ALA A 326 -2.56 6.98 -10.18
CA ALA A 326 -2.72 6.09 -9.02
C ALA A 326 -1.78 6.44 -7.86
N MET A 327 -0.54 6.75 -8.18
CA MET A 327 0.51 7.10 -7.23
C MET A 327 0.30 8.48 -6.55
N PRO A 328 0.14 9.57 -7.32
CA PRO A 328 -0.32 10.85 -6.80
C PRO A 328 -1.61 10.77 -5.97
N ALA A 329 -2.62 10.02 -6.43
CA ALA A 329 -3.91 9.92 -5.78
C ALA A 329 -3.80 9.27 -4.41
N THR A 330 -3.05 8.18 -4.32
CA THR A 330 -2.92 7.48 -3.04
C THR A 330 -2.12 8.28 -2.02
N SER A 331 -1.13 9.06 -2.47
CA SER A 331 -0.43 10.01 -1.59
C SER A 331 -1.42 10.98 -0.94
N THR A 332 -2.37 11.51 -1.70
CA THR A 332 -3.44 12.40 -1.19
C THR A 332 -4.41 11.66 -0.29
N MET A 333 -4.80 10.42 -0.61
CA MET A 333 -5.66 9.59 0.26
C MET A 333 -5.02 9.33 1.63
N GLN A 334 -3.72 9.03 1.65
CA GLN A 334 -2.95 8.83 2.89
C GLN A 334 -2.83 10.13 3.70
N ILE A 335 -2.69 11.29 3.05
CA ILE A 335 -2.75 12.59 3.73
C ILE A 335 -4.12 12.78 4.38
N LEU A 336 -5.21 12.52 3.67
CA LEU A 336 -6.58 12.64 4.22
C LEU A 336 -6.80 11.69 5.40
N LEU A 337 -6.33 10.44 5.29
CA LEU A 337 -6.34 9.47 6.38
C LEU A 337 -5.56 10.00 7.59
N GLY A 338 -4.38 10.57 7.36
CA GLY A 338 -3.54 11.17 8.41
C GLY A 338 -4.20 12.38 9.09
N VAL A 339 -4.82 13.29 8.32
CA VAL A 339 -5.52 14.46 8.86
C VAL A 339 -6.71 14.02 9.72
N GLY A 340 -7.49 13.04 9.25
CA GLY A 340 -8.52 12.39 10.06
C GLY A 340 -7.90 11.72 11.30
N GLY A 341 -6.73 11.12 11.16
CA GLY A 341 -6.01 10.45 12.24
C GLY A 341 -5.48 11.38 13.34
N VAL A 342 -5.23 12.66 13.01
CA VAL A 342 -4.93 13.70 14.00
C VAL A 342 -6.21 14.18 14.68
N MET A 343 -7.22 14.53 13.88
CA MET A 343 -8.48 15.09 14.37
C MET A 343 -9.27 14.11 15.24
N GLY A 344 -9.25 12.82 14.91
CA GLY A 344 -10.07 11.80 15.56
C GLY A 344 -9.83 11.67 17.06
N PRO A 345 -8.61 11.34 17.51
CA PRO A 345 -8.29 11.24 18.94
C PRO A 345 -8.48 12.55 19.70
N ILE A 346 -8.25 13.71 19.06
CA ILE A 346 -8.46 15.02 19.68
C ILE A 346 -9.96 15.22 19.99
N ILE A 347 -10.83 15.04 18.99
CA ILE A 347 -12.27 15.23 19.15
C ILE A 347 -12.84 14.19 20.12
N ALA A 348 -12.51 12.91 19.92
CA ALA A 348 -13.00 11.84 20.78
C ALA A 348 -12.50 11.99 22.23
N GLY A 349 -11.22 12.29 22.43
CA GLY A 349 -10.64 12.54 23.75
C GLY A 349 -11.29 13.73 24.46
N TYR A 350 -11.55 14.81 23.73
CA TYR A 350 -12.29 15.97 24.26
C TYR A 350 -13.69 15.59 24.73
N LEU A 351 -14.47 14.90 23.90
CA LEU A 351 -15.83 14.44 24.28
C LEU A 351 -15.80 13.49 25.48
N MET A 352 -14.82 12.59 25.52
CA MET A 352 -14.64 11.66 26.66
C MET A 352 -14.30 12.38 27.97
N SER A 353 -13.61 13.52 27.89
CA SER A 353 -13.21 14.33 29.05
C SER A 353 -14.36 15.21 29.55
N GLN A 354 -15.12 15.83 28.64
CA GLN A 354 -16.23 16.71 28.99
C GLN A 354 -17.44 15.96 29.54
N PHE A 355 -17.69 14.75 29.04
CA PHE A 355 -18.89 14.00 29.40
C PHE A 355 -18.54 12.71 30.14
N SER A 356 -18.17 11.64 29.44
CA SER A 356 -17.82 10.35 30.02
C SER A 356 -17.04 9.51 29.01
N ILE A 357 -16.30 8.51 29.49
CA ILE A 357 -15.45 7.65 28.68
C ILE A 357 -16.20 6.92 27.55
N VAL A 358 -17.51 6.68 27.73
CA VAL A 358 -18.39 6.07 26.72
C VAL A 358 -18.58 6.94 25.47
N TRP A 359 -18.29 8.24 25.54
CA TRP A 359 -18.46 9.18 24.42
C TRP A 359 -17.56 8.91 23.22
N LEU A 360 -16.55 8.03 23.37
CA LEU A 360 -15.87 7.43 22.23
C LEU A 360 -16.86 6.78 21.26
N TYR A 361 -17.83 6.00 21.75
CA TYR A 361 -18.77 5.28 20.89
C TYR A 361 -19.87 6.16 20.33
N TYR A 362 -20.30 7.20 21.06
CA TYR A 362 -21.18 8.23 20.51
C TYR A 362 -20.49 8.97 19.35
N TYR A 363 -19.23 9.35 19.52
CA TYR A 363 -18.41 9.92 18.46
C TYR A 363 -18.35 8.98 17.24
N LEU A 364 -18.04 7.70 17.45
CA LEU A 364 -17.99 6.73 16.36
C LEU A 364 -19.34 6.62 15.65
N ILE A 365 -20.46 6.51 16.36
CA ILE A 365 -21.81 6.46 15.77
C ILE A 365 -22.06 7.67 14.88
N VAL A 366 -21.74 8.88 15.33
CA VAL A 366 -21.93 10.10 14.53
C VAL A 366 -21.14 10.04 13.22
N ILE A 367 -19.87 9.62 13.26
CA ILE A 367 -19.07 9.49 12.03
C ILE A 367 -19.60 8.36 11.13
N HIS A 368 -20.01 7.22 11.70
CA HIS A 368 -20.58 6.11 10.93
C HIS A 368 -21.90 6.53 10.25
N LEU A 369 -22.81 7.20 10.97
CA LEU A 369 -24.06 7.73 10.40
C LEU A 369 -23.79 8.76 9.32
N PHE A 370 -22.84 9.67 9.53
CA PHE A 370 -22.46 10.66 8.54
C PHE A 370 -21.98 10.00 7.23
N VAL A 371 -21.07 9.03 7.31
CA VAL A 371 -20.59 8.29 6.13
C VAL A 371 -21.74 7.48 5.50
N PHE A 372 -22.54 6.78 6.30
CA PHE A 372 -23.69 6.00 5.85
C PHE A 372 -24.67 6.85 5.01
N PHE A 373 -25.14 7.97 5.56
CA PHE A 373 -26.08 8.84 4.86
C PHE A 373 -25.46 9.49 3.64
N PHE A 374 -24.19 9.92 3.72
CA PHE A 374 -23.51 10.52 2.58
C PHE A 374 -23.36 9.53 1.40
N LEU A 375 -22.95 8.29 1.68
CA LEU A 375 -22.76 7.27 0.65
C LEU A 375 -24.09 6.81 0.06
N LEU A 376 -25.14 6.63 0.88
CA LEU A 376 -26.47 6.31 0.39
C LEU A 376 -27.07 7.44 -0.45
N PHE A 377 -26.94 8.69 -0.02
CA PHE A 377 -27.37 9.84 -0.79
C PHE A 377 -26.66 9.89 -2.14
N ARG A 378 -25.33 9.71 -2.15
CA ARG A 378 -24.53 9.67 -3.39
C ARG A 378 -24.93 8.52 -4.31
N LYS A 379 -25.32 7.37 -3.77
CA LYS A 379 -25.80 6.24 -4.57
C LYS A 379 -27.17 6.55 -5.20
N LEU A 380 -28.11 7.06 -4.41
CA LEU A 380 -29.50 7.23 -4.82
C LEU A 380 -29.69 8.40 -5.79
N PHE A 381 -28.96 9.49 -5.60
CA PHE A 381 -29.23 10.75 -6.30
C PHE A 381 -28.21 11.12 -7.37
N MET A 382 -27.08 10.40 -7.47
CA MET A 382 -26.01 10.78 -8.38
C MET A 382 -25.39 9.58 -9.10
N ARG A 383 -25.69 9.47 -10.40
CA ARG A 383 -25.04 8.50 -11.30
C ARG A 383 -23.56 8.84 -11.41
N THR A 384 -22.69 7.83 -11.37
CA THR A 384 -21.25 8.03 -11.54
C THR A 384 -20.79 7.00 -12.56
N ASP A 385 -20.34 7.48 -13.70
CA ASP A 385 -19.83 6.62 -14.77
C ASP A 385 -18.43 6.12 -14.36
N THR A 386 -18.25 4.81 -14.35
CA THR A 386 -16.98 4.16 -14.06
C THR A 386 -16.18 4.03 -15.35
N LEU A 387 -14.87 4.25 -15.30
CA LEU A 387 -13.99 3.91 -16.41
C LEU A 387 -13.97 2.38 -16.58
N GLU A 388 -13.83 1.87 -17.82
CA GLU A 388 -13.65 0.43 -18.07
C GLU A 388 -12.44 -0.08 -17.27
N SER A 389 -12.65 -1.10 -16.44
CA SER A 389 -11.63 -1.61 -15.54
C SER A 389 -10.49 -2.27 -16.33
N VAL A 390 -9.33 -1.60 -16.42
CA VAL A 390 -8.17 -2.15 -17.16
C VAL A 390 -7.42 -3.24 -16.37
N SER A 391 -7.76 -3.51 -15.10
CA SER A 391 -7.22 -4.67 -14.37
C SER A 391 -8.06 -5.06 -13.17
N GLN A 392 -8.14 -6.37 -12.88
CA GLN A 392 -8.59 -6.91 -11.59
C GLN A 392 -7.60 -6.47 -10.50
N TYR A 393 -7.94 -5.38 -9.81
CA TYR A 393 -7.17 -4.93 -8.65
C TYR A 393 -7.43 -5.89 -7.49
N GLN A 394 -6.47 -6.77 -7.21
CA GLN A 394 -6.51 -7.57 -5.99
C GLN A 394 -6.46 -6.64 -4.78
N VAL A 395 -7.40 -6.82 -3.85
CA VAL A 395 -7.46 -6.10 -2.57
C VAL A 395 -6.16 -6.35 -1.80
N ASN A 396 -5.22 -5.42 -1.96
CA ASN A 396 -4.00 -5.36 -1.17
C ASN A 396 -4.32 -4.46 0.02
N VAL A 397 -4.21 -5.00 1.23
CA VAL A 397 -4.21 -4.23 2.47
C VAL A 397 -2.99 -3.32 2.38
N GLN A 398 -3.19 -2.04 2.03
CA GLN A 398 -2.11 -1.21 1.49
C GLN A 398 -1.00 -0.94 2.53
N PRO A 399 0.26 -1.19 2.17
CA PRO A 399 1.36 -0.26 2.43
C PRO A 399 1.23 0.98 1.51
N ILE A 400 1.96 2.07 1.81
CA ILE A 400 2.03 3.27 0.96
C ILE A 400 2.38 2.81 -0.47
N PRO A 401 1.65 3.19 -1.52
CA PRO A 401 2.08 2.78 -2.84
C PRO A 401 3.36 3.55 -3.13
N THR A 402 4.43 2.78 -3.29
CA THR A 402 5.65 3.20 -3.94
C THR A 402 5.46 2.97 -5.42
N GLY A 403 5.83 3.98 -6.21
CA GLY A 403 5.50 4.08 -7.63
C GLY A 403 6.02 2.93 -8.44
N THR A 404 5.17 1.97 -8.71
CA THR A 404 5.23 1.27 -9.98
C THR A 404 4.56 2.17 -11.01
N ALA A 405 5.33 3.10 -11.57
CA ALA A 405 5.34 3.10 -13.03
C ALA A 405 5.62 1.65 -13.40
N GLU A 406 4.73 1.04 -14.20
CA GLU A 406 4.96 -0.30 -14.69
C GLU A 406 6.42 -0.38 -15.17
N LEU A 407 7.26 -1.11 -14.42
CA LEU A 407 8.55 -1.55 -14.92
C LEU A 407 8.17 -2.48 -16.06
N ASP A 408 8.14 -1.86 -17.24
CA ASP A 408 7.99 -2.52 -18.50
C ASP A 408 9.25 -3.40 -18.62
N PRO A 409 9.15 -4.73 -18.64
CA PRO A 409 10.32 -5.59 -18.80
C PRO A 409 11.05 -5.36 -20.14
N MET A 410 10.48 -4.59 -21.08
CA MET A 410 11.17 -4.10 -22.28
C MET A 410 11.94 -2.79 -22.04
N LEU A 411 11.64 -2.00 -20.99
CA LEU A 411 12.40 -0.79 -20.62
C LEU A 411 13.68 -1.10 -19.83
N ASP A 412 13.84 -2.31 -19.29
CA ASP A 412 15.11 -2.77 -18.72
C ASP A 412 16.15 -3.16 -19.80
N PHE A 413 15.80 -3.06 -21.08
CA PHE A 413 16.78 -3.11 -22.15
C PHE A 413 17.66 -1.86 -22.09
N LYS A 414 18.79 -1.96 -21.39
CA LYS A 414 19.83 -0.95 -21.50
C LYS A 414 20.58 -1.23 -22.80
N TYR A 415 20.60 -0.24 -23.71
CA TYR A 415 21.45 -0.28 -24.91
C TYR A 415 22.93 -0.62 -24.62
N THR A 416 23.37 -0.49 -23.36
CA THR A 416 24.69 -0.93 -22.90
C THR A 416 24.93 -2.43 -23.01
N ASP A 417 23.89 -3.25 -23.07
CA ASP A 417 23.97 -4.72 -23.09
C ASP A 417 24.03 -5.28 -24.52
N ILE A 418 23.93 -4.43 -25.55
CA ILE A 418 24.19 -4.81 -26.94
C ILE A 418 25.70 -5.01 -27.10
N ALA A 419 26.12 -6.27 -27.30
CA ALA A 419 27.52 -6.63 -27.48
C ALA A 419 28.08 -6.14 -28.84
N ASP A 420 27.24 -6.09 -29.87
CA ASP A 420 27.62 -5.62 -31.20
C ASP A 420 27.66 -4.07 -31.26
N PRO A 421 28.83 -3.46 -31.49
CA PRO A 421 28.97 -2.00 -31.52
C PRO A 421 28.18 -1.33 -32.65
N GLU A 422 28.04 -1.98 -33.80
CA GLU A 422 27.35 -1.44 -34.98
C GLU A 422 25.84 -1.45 -34.74
N LEU A 423 25.32 -2.55 -34.18
CA LEU A 423 23.93 -2.65 -33.77
C LEU A 423 23.59 -1.60 -32.71
N LYS A 424 24.48 -1.40 -31.75
CA LYS A 424 24.31 -0.41 -30.68
C LYS A 424 24.23 1.01 -31.22
N LEU A 425 25.09 1.35 -32.19
CA LEU A 425 25.08 2.66 -32.85
C LEU A 425 23.81 2.87 -33.67
N LEU A 426 23.39 1.89 -34.47
CA LEU A 426 22.15 1.96 -35.25
C LEU A 426 20.95 2.19 -34.34
N ILE A 427 20.83 1.37 -33.29
CA ILE A 427 19.72 1.46 -32.35
C ILE A 427 19.73 2.84 -31.67
N ALA A 428 20.87 3.31 -31.16
CA ALA A 428 20.99 4.65 -30.58
C ALA A 428 20.62 5.79 -31.54
N ALA A 429 20.97 5.66 -32.83
CA ALA A 429 20.63 6.63 -33.86
C ALA A 429 19.11 6.68 -34.15
N LEU A 430 18.44 5.53 -34.17
CA LEU A 430 16.97 5.46 -34.31
C LEU A 430 16.26 6.15 -33.14
N GLY A 431 16.82 6.07 -31.92
CA GLY A 431 16.31 6.77 -30.74
C GLY A 431 16.34 8.30 -30.83
N GLN A 432 17.08 8.88 -31.79
CA GLN A 432 17.07 10.33 -32.04
C GLN A 432 15.88 10.78 -32.92
N ASN A 433 14.95 9.87 -33.25
CA ASN A 433 13.82 10.12 -34.16
C ASN A 433 14.26 10.77 -35.48
N PRO A 434 15.10 10.09 -36.29
CA PRO A 434 15.54 10.60 -37.57
C PRO A 434 14.36 10.78 -38.52
N THR A 435 14.44 11.81 -39.38
CA THR A 435 13.39 12.11 -40.37
C THR A 435 13.19 10.99 -41.39
N ASP A 436 14.25 10.21 -41.68
CA ASP A 436 14.22 9.05 -42.57
C ASP A 436 15.00 7.88 -41.94
N PRO A 437 14.32 6.99 -41.19
CA PRO A 437 14.92 5.79 -40.61
C PRO A 437 15.40 4.78 -41.67
N GLY A 438 14.83 4.81 -42.88
CA GLY A 438 15.14 3.88 -43.97
C GLY A 438 16.56 4.00 -44.48
N VAL A 439 17.13 5.21 -44.48
CA VAL A 439 18.55 5.43 -44.80
C VAL A 439 19.46 4.74 -43.78
N LEU A 440 19.15 4.84 -42.49
CA LEU A 440 19.94 4.19 -41.43
C LEU A 440 19.89 2.67 -41.55
N PHE A 441 18.72 2.10 -41.86
CA PHE A 441 18.60 0.67 -42.11
C PHE A 441 19.43 0.22 -43.30
N ARG A 442 19.39 0.95 -44.42
CA ARG A 442 20.21 0.63 -45.61
C ARG A 442 21.70 0.71 -45.33
N THR A 443 22.15 1.83 -44.76
CA THR A 443 23.57 2.01 -44.43
C THR A 443 24.06 0.94 -43.46
N ALA A 444 23.25 0.58 -42.48
CA ALA A 444 23.62 -0.46 -41.52
C ALA A 444 23.57 -1.87 -42.14
N LEU A 445 22.52 -2.26 -42.85
CA LEU A 445 22.38 -3.65 -43.34
C LEU A 445 23.19 -3.94 -44.62
N GLU A 446 23.59 -2.92 -45.38
CA GLU A 446 24.44 -3.06 -46.57
C GLU A 446 25.92 -2.79 -46.27
N GLY A 447 26.20 -1.88 -45.34
CA GLY A 447 27.56 -1.47 -44.96
C GLY A 447 28.18 -2.28 -43.83
N SER A 448 27.43 -3.19 -43.20
CA SER A 448 27.88 -3.93 -42.02
C SER A 448 27.42 -5.39 -42.02
N SER A 449 27.89 -6.18 -41.05
CA SER A 449 27.52 -7.62 -40.93
C SER A 449 26.21 -7.88 -40.19
N LEU A 450 25.44 -6.82 -39.90
CA LEU A 450 24.19 -6.89 -39.15
C LEU A 450 23.12 -7.72 -39.85
N LYS A 451 22.36 -8.48 -39.07
CA LYS A 451 21.21 -9.24 -39.55
C LYS A 451 19.92 -8.48 -39.26
N ALA A 452 19.01 -8.47 -40.22
CA ALA A 452 17.69 -7.84 -40.07
C ALA A 452 16.90 -8.39 -38.87
N ASN A 453 17.10 -9.67 -38.54
CA ASN A 453 16.50 -10.33 -37.38
C ASN A 453 16.93 -9.71 -36.05
N ASP A 454 18.24 -9.50 -35.88
CA ASP A 454 18.82 -8.94 -34.67
C ASP A 454 18.40 -7.47 -34.52
N VAL A 455 18.38 -6.73 -35.63
CA VAL A 455 17.86 -5.36 -35.68
C VAL A 455 16.39 -5.32 -35.26
N ALA A 456 15.55 -6.21 -35.79
CA ALA A 456 14.13 -6.26 -35.47
C ALA A 456 13.84 -6.57 -33.98
N ILE A 457 14.55 -7.55 -33.40
CA ILE A 457 14.46 -7.90 -31.97
C ILE A 457 14.83 -6.69 -31.12
N ASN A 458 15.94 -6.03 -31.45
CA ASN A 458 16.43 -4.90 -30.67
C ASN A 458 15.57 -3.66 -30.83
N ILE A 459 14.94 -3.41 -31.99
CA ILE A 459 13.89 -2.37 -32.14
C ILE A 459 12.70 -2.67 -31.25
N ALA A 460 12.22 -3.94 -31.25
CA ALA A 460 11.10 -4.35 -30.43
C ALA A 460 11.40 -4.13 -28.94
N LEU A 461 12.62 -4.43 -28.47
CA LEU A 461 13.06 -4.22 -27.09
C LEU A 461 13.26 -2.74 -26.75
N ALA A 462 14.04 -2.03 -27.55
CA ALA A 462 14.46 -0.65 -27.30
C ALA A 462 13.31 0.36 -27.41
N TYR A 463 12.45 0.19 -28.42
CA TYR A 463 11.44 1.17 -28.83
C TYR A 463 10.04 0.56 -28.91
N PRO A 464 9.50 -0.03 -27.83
CA PRO A 464 8.22 -0.75 -27.83
C PRO A 464 7.05 0.03 -28.44
N LYS A 465 6.97 1.33 -28.15
CA LYS A 465 5.88 2.22 -28.61
C LYS A 465 5.99 2.59 -30.09
N GLN A 466 7.20 2.59 -30.65
CA GLN A 466 7.49 2.92 -32.05
C GLN A 466 7.80 1.67 -32.89
N SER A 467 7.80 0.49 -32.26
CA SER A 467 8.17 -0.78 -32.89
C SER A 467 7.43 -1.05 -34.20
N GLY A 468 6.12 -0.79 -34.26
CA GLY A 468 5.35 -0.96 -35.50
C GLY A 468 5.78 -0.03 -36.65
N GLU A 469 6.16 1.21 -36.35
CA GLU A 469 6.62 2.17 -37.37
C GLU A 469 8.02 1.83 -37.87
N LEU A 470 8.95 1.60 -36.94
CA LEU A 470 10.35 1.26 -37.24
C LEU A 470 10.49 -0.10 -37.92
N LEU A 471 9.74 -1.12 -37.47
CA LEU A 471 9.70 -2.43 -38.14
C LEU A 471 9.03 -2.32 -39.51
N GLY A 472 7.98 -1.50 -39.64
CA GLY A 472 7.34 -1.23 -40.93
C GLY A 472 8.34 -0.67 -41.94
N GLU A 473 9.15 0.30 -41.53
CA GLU A 473 10.19 0.89 -42.39
C GLU A 473 11.29 -0.13 -42.71
N LEU A 474 11.77 -0.89 -41.73
CA LEU A 474 12.73 -1.98 -41.96
C LEU A 474 12.23 -3.01 -42.98
N ILE A 475 10.96 -3.40 -42.89
CA ILE A 475 10.33 -4.37 -43.80
C ILE A 475 10.12 -3.76 -45.19
N ASN A 476 9.77 -2.48 -45.28
CA ASN A 476 9.63 -1.79 -46.57
C ASN A 476 10.95 -1.73 -47.34
N GLN A 477 12.07 -1.51 -46.63
CA GLN A 477 13.41 -1.53 -47.24
C GLN A 477 13.84 -2.96 -47.63
N TYR A 478 13.42 -3.98 -46.86
CA TYR A 478 13.78 -5.38 -47.10
C TYR A 478 12.57 -6.33 -47.16
N PRO A 479 11.67 -6.20 -48.17
CA PRO A 479 10.44 -6.99 -48.24
C PRO A 479 10.70 -8.50 -48.30
N GLN A 480 11.79 -8.89 -48.97
CA GLN A 480 12.20 -10.30 -49.11
C GLN A 480 12.53 -10.97 -47.77
N ARG A 481 12.81 -10.19 -46.71
CA ARG A 481 13.14 -10.71 -45.36
C ARG A 481 11.96 -10.65 -44.38
N ARG A 482 10.75 -10.30 -44.85
CA ARG A 482 9.56 -10.16 -43.99
C ARG A 482 9.29 -11.41 -43.14
N LEU A 483 9.35 -12.60 -43.74
CA LEU A 483 9.12 -13.85 -43.02
C LEU A 483 10.23 -14.17 -42.02
N GLU A 484 11.48 -13.84 -42.36
CA GLU A 484 12.64 -13.99 -41.48
C GLU A 484 12.46 -13.17 -40.19
N ILE A 485 12.07 -11.89 -40.35
CA ILE A 485 11.77 -10.95 -39.27
C ILE A 485 10.54 -11.41 -38.47
N ALA A 486 9.50 -11.92 -39.14
CA ALA A 486 8.32 -12.44 -38.45
C ALA A 486 8.67 -13.61 -37.51
N HIS A 487 9.55 -14.51 -37.97
CA HIS A 487 10.01 -15.64 -37.17
C HIS A 487 10.91 -15.22 -36.01
N SER A 488 11.80 -14.24 -36.18
CA SER A 488 12.66 -13.76 -35.08
C SER A 488 11.86 -13.10 -33.95
N LEU A 489 10.67 -12.57 -34.27
CA LEU A 489 9.76 -11.95 -33.30
C LEU A 489 8.75 -12.92 -32.67
N HIS A 490 8.85 -14.22 -32.93
CA HIS A 490 7.93 -15.23 -32.38
C HIS A 490 7.81 -15.15 -30.85
N ASP A 491 8.95 -15.04 -30.15
CA ASP A 491 8.98 -14.95 -28.68
C ASP A 491 8.34 -13.64 -28.15
N PHE A 492 8.33 -12.58 -28.95
CA PHE A 492 7.64 -11.33 -28.58
C PHE A 492 6.12 -11.49 -28.63
N PHE A 493 5.61 -12.26 -29.58
CA PHE A 493 4.19 -12.58 -29.61
C PHE A 493 3.77 -13.39 -28.37
N MET A 494 4.65 -14.22 -27.80
CA MET A 494 4.42 -14.99 -26.57
C MET A 494 4.34 -14.12 -25.31
N LEU A 495 4.99 -12.95 -25.30
CA LEU A 495 4.94 -12.01 -24.18
C LEU A 495 3.62 -11.22 -24.23
N LYS A 496 2.74 -11.43 -23.24
CA LYS A 496 1.33 -10.99 -23.15
C LYS A 496 1.09 -9.46 -23.20
N LYS A 497 1.44 -8.78 -24.30
CA LYS A 497 1.14 -7.36 -24.53
C LYS A 497 0.36 -7.17 -25.82
N THR A 498 -0.95 -7.25 -25.71
CA THR A 498 -1.93 -7.14 -26.81
C THR A 498 -1.69 -5.92 -27.70
N ARG A 499 -1.31 -4.78 -27.11
CA ARG A 499 -1.08 -3.53 -27.87
C ARG A 499 0.20 -3.53 -28.69
N ILE A 500 1.32 -4.01 -28.15
CA ILE A 500 2.60 -4.04 -28.88
C ILE A 500 2.56 -5.13 -29.94
N ASN A 501 1.99 -6.29 -29.61
CA ASN A 501 1.79 -7.37 -30.56
C ASN A 501 0.91 -6.91 -31.73
N ALA A 502 -0.13 -6.10 -31.48
CA ALA A 502 -0.94 -5.52 -32.55
C ALA A 502 -0.15 -4.55 -33.46
N LEU A 503 0.77 -3.75 -32.91
CA LEU A 503 1.62 -2.84 -33.71
C LEU A 503 2.60 -3.60 -34.58
N ILE A 504 3.31 -4.58 -34.02
CA ILE A 504 4.25 -5.45 -34.74
C ILE A 504 3.51 -6.26 -35.81
N TYR A 505 2.37 -6.83 -35.44
CA TYR A 505 1.53 -7.63 -36.33
C TYR A 505 0.98 -6.81 -37.51
N LYS A 506 0.54 -5.57 -37.24
CA LYS A 506 0.11 -4.64 -38.30
C LYS A 506 1.26 -4.28 -39.24
N ALA A 507 2.47 -4.07 -38.72
CA ALA A 507 3.65 -3.78 -39.53
C ALA A 507 4.02 -4.96 -40.44
N LEU A 508 4.01 -6.19 -39.91
CA LEU A 508 4.32 -7.42 -40.66
C LEU A 508 3.29 -7.70 -41.77
N LEU A 509 2.01 -7.41 -41.53
CA LEU A 509 0.95 -7.62 -42.52
C LEU A 509 0.86 -6.52 -43.59
N ASN A 510 1.45 -5.35 -43.34
CA ASN A 510 1.38 -4.25 -44.30
C ASN A 510 2.20 -4.58 -45.55
N GLY A 511 1.53 -4.66 -46.70
CA GLY A 511 2.13 -5.05 -47.98
C GLY A 511 2.48 -6.55 -48.11
N ALA A 512 1.95 -7.41 -47.23
CA ALA A 512 2.15 -8.86 -47.26
C ALA A 512 1.33 -9.55 -48.35
N SER A 513 1.92 -10.54 -49.03
CA SER A 513 1.19 -11.40 -49.95
C SER A 513 0.16 -12.27 -49.20
N PRO A 514 -0.85 -12.84 -49.89
CA PRO A 514 -1.81 -13.75 -49.26
C PRO A 514 -1.15 -14.96 -48.57
N GLU A 515 -0.05 -15.47 -49.14
CA GLU A 515 0.71 -16.59 -48.57
C GLU A 515 1.52 -16.16 -47.34
N GLU A 516 2.21 -15.02 -47.41
CA GLU A 516 2.94 -14.46 -46.26
C GLU A 516 2.01 -14.16 -45.09
N SER A 517 0.84 -13.57 -45.38
CA SER A 517 -0.18 -13.25 -44.40
C SER A 517 -0.68 -14.49 -43.66
N LYS A 518 -0.76 -15.64 -44.34
CA LYS A 518 -1.15 -16.92 -43.74
C LYS A 518 -0.08 -17.43 -42.77
N VAL A 519 1.20 -17.31 -43.14
CA VAL A 519 2.33 -17.71 -42.30
C VAL A 519 2.45 -16.81 -41.06
N ILE A 520 2.38 -15.48 -41.23
CA ILE A 520 2.41 -14.50 -40.13
C ILE A 520 1.26 -14.73 -39.15
N ARG A 521 0.05 -15.00 -39.67
CA ARG A 521 -1.10 -15.41 -38.85
C ARG A 521 -0.82 -16.69 -38.06
N GLY A 522 -0.15 -17.66 -38.67
CA GLY A 522 0.28 -18.90 -38.00
C GLY A 522 1.26 -18.66 -36.86
N ILE A 523 2.29 -17.84 -37.09
CA ILE A 523 3.32 -17.48 -36.08
C ILE A 523 2.69 -16.78 -34.87
N ALA A 524 1.68 -15.94 -35.09
CA ALA A 524 0.95 -15.25 -34.03
C ALA A 524 -0.12 -16.10 -33.34
N ARG A 525 -0.60 -17.18 -33.99
CA ARG A 525 -1.70 -18.04 -33.50
C ARG A 525 -1.20 -19.28 -32.74
N SER A 526 -0.05 -19.87 -33.12
CA SER A 526 0.60 -20.94 -32.33
C SER A 526 0.91 -20.52 -30.89
N THR A 527 0.90 -19.21 -30.65
CA THR A 527 1.08 -18.51 -29.39
C THR A 527 -0.14 -18.53 -28.46
N LEU A 528 -1.37 -18.63 -29.01
CA LEU A 528 -2.63 -18.56 -28.25
C LEU A 528 -3.11 -19.94 -27.76
N GLU A 529 -2.76 -21.02 -28.46
CA GLU A 529 -3.25 -22.38 -28.17
C GLU A 529 -2.37 -23.15 -27.17
N MET A 530 -1.14 -22.71 -26.89
CA MET A 530 -0.23 -23.36 -25.91
C MET A 530 -0.37 -22.85 -24.46
N THR A 531 -1.34 -21.99 -24.17
CA THR A 531 -1.60 -21.47 -22.80
C THR A 531 -3.05 -21.60 -22.34
N GLY A 532 -3.81 -22.51 -22.98
CA GLY A 532 -5.13 -22.96 -22.52
C GLY A 532 -5.03 -23.79 -21.24
#